data_AF-A0A2U3AXY6-F1
#
_entry.id   AF-A0A2U3AXY6-F1
#
_cell.length_a   1.000
_cell.length_b   1.000
_cell.length_c   1.000
_cell.angle_alpha   90.00
_cell.angle_beta   90.00
_cell.angle_gamma   90.00
#
_symmetry.space_group_name_H-M   'P 1'
#
loop_
_entity.id
_entity.type
_entity.pdbx_description
1 polymer ?
#
loop_
_entity_poly.entity_id
_entity_poly.type
_entity_poly.pdbx_seq_one_letter_code
_entity_poly.pdbx_strand_id
1 'polypeptide(L)'
;MSGGNGGTDYLTFQTGTPDTNCSSTLITTIQDHVASGTWRISSFIDSGTDETNHFTGYSFTFNSSGVLHAENGINNYNGTWSITNSNSNDDLDDLDFNINFNLTNDFQDLNDDWDFISQSATKIELIDISGGNGGTDYLTFEKN
;
A
#
# COMPACT_ATOMS: atom_id res chain seq x y z
N MET A 1 -8.60 53.63 -2.63
CA MET A 1 -7.50 53.91 -3.57
C MET A 1 -6.34 52.98 -3.20
N SER A 2 -5.95 52.10 -4.15
CA SER A 2 -4.64 51.41 -4.39
C SER A 2 -3.76 51.00 -3.20
N GLY A 3 -3.18 49.79 -3.06
CA GLY A 3 -2.97 48.59 -3.89
C GLY A 3 -2.26 47.54 -2.98
N GLY A 4 -2.42 46.22 -3.10
CA GLY A 4 -1.83 45.34 -4.12
C GLY A 4 -0.42 44.85 -3.72
N ASN A 5 -0.27 43.60 -3.25
CA ASN A 5 0.78 42.63 -3.61
C ASN A 5 0.70 41.34 -2.76
N GLY A 6 0.80 40.18 -3.42
CA GLY A 6 0.80 38.84 -2.82
C GLY A 6 2.14 38.41 -2.22
N GLY A 7 2.11 37.24 -1.58
CA GLY A 7 3.22 36.59 -0.84
C GLY A 7 2.97 36.72 0.67
N THR A 8 2.99 35.68 1.48
CA THR A 8 3.68 34.38 1.43
C THR A 8 2.84 33.33 2.13
N ASP A 9 2.80 32.12 1.60
CA ASP A 9 2.30 30.94 2.30
C ASP A 9 3.19 30.69 3.53
N TYR A 10 2.60 30.69 4.73
CA TYR A 10 3.36 30.43 5.95
C TYR A 10 3.52 28.93 6.10
N LEU A 11 4.58 28.38 5.50
CA LEU A 11 5.16 27.10 5.93
C LEU A 11 5.64 27.26 7.38
N THR A 12 4.78 26.98 8.34
CA THR A 12 5.17 26.84 9.73
C THR A 12 5.88 25.50 9.89
N PHE A 13 7.21 25.50 9.90
CA PHE A 13 7.98 24.41 10.49
C PHE A 13 7.82 24.52 12.01
N GLN A 14 6.74 23.94 12.53
CA GLN A 14 6.62 23.71 13.95
C GLN A 14 7.61 22.59 14.29
N THR A 15 8.73 22.93 14.91
CA THR A 15 9.54 21.96 15.66
C THR A 15 8.73 21.56 16.89
N GLY A 16 7.73 20.71 16.67
CA GLY A 16 6.97 20.05 17.71
C GLY A 16 7.84 18.99 18.37
N THR A 17 7.65 18.81 19.67
CA THR A 17 8.05 17.61 20.40
C THR A 17 7.84 16.34 19.57
N PRO A 18 8.70 15.31 19.63
CA PRO A 18 8.42 14.04 18.94
C PRO A 18 7.06 13.56 19.42
N ASP A 19 6.07 13.64 18.55
CA ASP A 19 4.76 13.09 18.83
C ASP A 19 4.98 11.58 18.87
N THR A 20 4.71 10.95 20.01
CA THR A 20 4.75 9.49 20.19
C THR A 20 3.63 8.80 19.39
N ASN A 21 3.25 9.39 18.25
CA ASN A 21 2.06 9.11 17.46
C ASN A 21 2.31 9.37 15.95
N CYS A 22 3.57 9.52 15.54
CA CYS A 22 3.96 9.62 14.13
C CYS A 22 3.47 8.42 13.31
N SER A 23 3.47 7.21 13.91
CA SER A 23 2.93 6.01 13.28
C SER A 23 1.45 6.11 12.92
N SER A 24 0.59 6.64 13.79
CA SER A 24 -0.85 6.77 13.47
C SER A 24 -1.10 7.77 12.34
N THR A 25 -0.31 8.86 12.27
CA THR A 25 -0.44 9.85 11.20
C THR A 25 0.07 9.31 9.86
N LEU A 26 1.20 8.59 9.87
CA LEU A 26 1.74 7.93 8.68
C LEU A 26 0.79 6.83 8.19
N ILE A 27 0.32 5.94 9.06
CA ILE A 27 -0.66 4.90 8.73
C ILE A 27 -1.92 5.52 8.15
N THR A 28 -2.47 6.57 8.77
CA THR A 28 -3.64 7.28 8.23
C THR A 28 -3.37 7.83 6.84
N THR A 29 -2.19 8.45 6.62
CA THR A 29 -1.79 8.97 5.30
C THR A 29 -1.71 7.87 4.25
N ILE A 30 -1.10 6.73 4.58
CA ILE A 30 -1.00 5.60 3.66
C ILE A 30 -2.39 5.01 3.39
N GLN A 31 -3.22 4.82 4.41
CA GLN A 31 -4.60 4.35 4.26
C GLN A 31 -5.41 5.28 3.35
N ASP A 32 -5.28 6.60 3.49
CA ASP A 32 -5.94 7.59 2.64
C ASP A 32 -5.46 7.51 1.18
N HIS A 33 -4.15 7.31 0.97
CA HIS A 33 -3.59 7.10 -0.37
C HIS A 33 -4.14 5.82 -1.01
N VAL A 34 -4.06 4.71 -0.30
CA VAL A 34 -4.44 3.36 -0.74
C VAL A 34 -5.95 3.28 -1.00
N ALA A 35 -6.78 3.82 -0.09
CA ALA A 35 -8.23 3.79 -0.21
C ALA A 35 -8.80 4.80 -1.22
N SER A 36 -7.95 5.66 -1.78
CA SER A 36 -8.33 6.59 -2.83
C SER A 36 -8.21 5.93 -4.20
N GLY A 37 -9.35 5.80 -4.91
CA GLY A 37 -9.38 5.36 -6.31
C GLY A 37 -9.22 3.84 -6.48
N THR A 38 -8.81 3.44 -7.68
CA THR A 38 -8.54 2.03 -8.00
C THR A 38 -7.11 1.84 -8.46
N TRP A 39 -6.61 0.63 -8.26
CA TRP A 39 -5.23 0.24 -8.49
C TRP A 39 -5.17 -0.92 -9.47
N ARG A 40 -4.00 -1.14 -10.06
CA ARG A 40 -3.64 -2.35 -10.80
C ARG A 40 -2.31 -2.87 -10.27
N ILE A 41 -2.11 -4.19 -10.34
CA ILE A 41 -0.77 -4.77 -10.17
C ILE A 41 -0.01 -4.49 -11.47
N SER A 42 1.09 -3.75 -11.34
CA SER A 42 1.99 -3.40 -12.45
C SER A 42 3.21 -4.32 -12.52
N SER A 43 3.56 -4.97 -11.41
CA SER A 43 4.59 -6.00 -11.33
C SER A 43 4.30 -6.91 -10.14
N PHE A 44 4.44 -8.22 -10.35
CA PHE A 44 4.48 -9.22 -9.28
C PHE A 44 5.54 -10.27 -9.63
N ILE A 45 6.59 -10.32 -8.81
CA ILE A 45 7.69 -11.28 -8.93
C ILE A 45 7.63 -12.21 -7.72
N ASP A 46 7.27 -13.47 -7.92
CA ASP A 46 7.25 -14.52 -6.89
C ASP A 46 8.50 -15.38 -7.05
N SER A 47 9.41 -15.26 -6.09
CA SER A 47 10.60 -16.09 -5.97
C SER A 47 11.44 -16.13 -7.26
N GLY A 48 11.49 -14.99 -7.96
CA GLY A 48 12.20 -14.81 -9.24
C GLY A 48 11.40 -15.14 -10.50
N THR A 49 10.12 -15.54 -10.35
CA THR A 49 9.19 -15.77 -11.46
C THR A 49 8.27 -14.58 -11.63
N ASP A 50 8.14 -14.07 -12.87
CA ASP A 50 7.21 -12.97 -13.16
C ASP A 50 5.80 -13.51 -13.38
N GLU A 51 4.96 -13.32 -12.36
CA GLU A 51 3.57 -13.78 -12.31
C GLU A 51 2.58 -12.64 -12.60
N THR A 52 3.06 -11.46 -13.02
CA THR A 52 2.24 -10.25 -13.30
C THR A 52 1.07 -10.52 -14.24
N ASN A 53 1.23 -11.44 -15.19
CA ASN A 53 0.21 -11.77 -16.19
C ASN A 53 -1.09 -12.34 -15.57
N HIS A 54 -1.02 -12.99 -14.40
CA HIS A 54 -2.19 -13.52 -13.70
C HIS A 54 -3.18 -12.43 -13.29
N PHE A 55 -2.69 -11.21 -13.08
CA PHE A 55 -3.47 -10.09 -12.58
C PHE A 55 -3.81 -9.06 -13.67
N THR A 56 -3.48 -9.35 -14.94
CA THR A 56 -3.76 -8.44 -16.06
C THR A 56 -5.27 -8.20 -16.21
N GLY A 57 -5.65 -6.92 -16.26
CA GLY A 57 -7.04 -6.50 -16.40
C GLY A 57 -7.83 -6.45 -15.10
N TYR A 58 -7.24 -6.84 -13.96
CA TYR A 58 -7.85 -6.63 -12.66
C TYR A 58 -7.67 -5.19 -12.17
N SER A 59 -8.75 -4.64 -11.61
CA SER A 59 -8.80 -3.40 -10.86
C SER A 59 -9.01 -3.74 -9.38
N PHE A 60 -8.18 -3.17 -8.52
CA PHE A 60 -8.18 -3.37 -7.08
C PHE A 60 -8.72 -2.12 -6.37
N THR A 61 -9.63 -2.32 -5.42
CA THR A 61 -10.20 -1.25 -4.58
C THR A 61 -10.02 -1.63 -3.12
N PHE A 62 -9.30 -0.78 -2.38
CA PHE A 62 -9.00 -0.97 -0.97
C PHE A 62 -9.99 -0.14 -0.14
N ASN A 63 -11.05 -0.75 0.37
CA ASN A 63 -12.06 -0.01 1.13
C ASN A 63 -11.58 0.27 2.56
N SER A 64 -11.92 1.44 3.10
CA SER A 64 -11.61 1.83 4.49
C SER A 64 -12.22 0.90 5.56
N SER A 65 -13.15 0.02 5.17
CA SER A 65 -13.66 -1.07 6.01
C SER A 65 -12.71 -2.26 6.16
N GLY A 66 -11.55 -2.24 5.49
CA GLY A 66 -10.61 -3.36 5.42
C GLY A 66 -10.93 -4.41 4.36
N VAL A 67 -11.92 -4.16 3.48
CA VAL A 67 -12.25 -5.06 2.36
C VAL A 67 -11.41 -4.70 1.14
N LEU A 68 -10.66 -5.67 0.61
CA LEU A 68 -9.97 -5.56 -0.67
C LEU A 68 -10.82 -6.21 -1.75
N HIS A 69 -11.20 -5.43 -2.75
CA HIS A 69 -12.00 -5.90 -3.87
C HIS A 69 -11.16 -5.95 -5.14
N ALA A 70 -11.18 -7.08 -5.85
CA ALA A 70 -10.53 -7.23 -7.14
C ALA A 70 -11.54 -7.68 -8.21
N GLU A 71 -11.59 -6.97 -9.33
CA GLU A 71 -12.48 -7.32 -10.44
C GLU A 71 -11.84 -7.08 -11.81
N ASN A 72 -12.24 -7.86 -12.82
CA ASN A 72 -11.82 -7.66 -14.22
C ASN A 72 -13.01 -7.59 -15.19
N GLY A 73 -14.21 -7.27 -14.67
CA GLY A 73 -15.46 -7.26 -15.41
C GLY A 73 -16.10 -8.64 -15.65
N ILE A 74 -15.37 -9.74 -15.40
CA ILE A 74 -15.88 -11.11 -15.49
C ILE A 74 -15.86 -11.78 -14.11
N ASN A 75 -14.69 -11.78 -13.48
CA ASN A 75 -14.44 -12.34 -12.17
C ASN A 75 -14.43 -11.24 -11.11
N ASN A 76 -14.84 -11.61 -9.90
CA ASN A 76 -14.90 -10.72 -8.77
C ASN A 76 -14.47 -11.48 -7.50
N TYR A 77 -13.51 -10.91 -6.78
CA TYR A 77 -12.91 -11.50 -5.60
C TYR A 77 -12.87 -10.49 -4.45
N ASN A 78 -13.26 -10.95 -3.26
CA ASN A 78 -13.12 -10.19 -2.04
C ASN A 78 -12.04 -10.83 -1.16
N GLY A 79 -11.12 -9.99 -0.71
CA GLY A 79 -10.17 -10.28 0.33
C GLY A 79 -10.26 -9.22 1.43
N THR A 80 -9.23 -9.22 2.27
CA THR A 80 -9.02 -8.25 3.34
C THR A 80 -7.69 -7.57 3.15
N TRP A 81 -7.59 -6.33 3.61
CA TRP A 81 -6.32 -5.63 3.72
C TRP A 81 -6.25 -4.82 5.02
N SER A 82 -5.03 -4.61 5.52
CA SER A 82 -4.77 -3.73 6.66
C SER A 82 -3.32 -3.28 6.69
N ILE A 83 -3.06 -2.18 7.38
CA ILE A 83 -1.70 -1.76 7.72
C ILE A 83 -1.51 -1.97 9.22
N THR A 84 -0.52 -2.77 9.59
CA THR A 84 -0.12 -3.02 10.97
C THR A 84 1.21 -2.35 11.27
N ASN A 85 1.48 -2.11 12.55
CA ASN A 85 2.80 -1.69 13.03
C ASN A 85 3.34 -2.81 13.92
N SER A 86 4.46 -3.40 13.53
CA SER A 86 5.05 -4.57 14.18
C SER A 86 6.01 -4.20 15.32
N ASN A 87 6.39 -2.93 15.51
CA ASN A 87 7.19 -2.48 16.66
C ASN A 87 6.92 -1.02 17.12
N SER A 88 7.75 -0.49 18.03
CA SER A 88 7.56 0.82 18.67
C SER A 88 8.43 1.94 18.11
N ASN A 89 9.21 1.67 17.07
CA ASN A 89 9.89 2.72 16.32
C ASN A 89 8.93 3.21 15.22
N ASP A 90 9.16 4.42 14.75
CA ASP A 90 8.16 5.21 14.03
C ASP A 90 8.44 5.30 12.51
N ASP A 91 9.15 4.32 11.94
CA ASP A 91 9.63 4.37 10.54
C ASP A 91 8.83 3.44 9.60
N LEU A 92 8.94 3.65 8.28
CA LEU A 92 8.24 2.84 7.26
C LEU A 92 8.61 1.36 7.34
N ASP A 93 9.83 1.07 7.79
CA ASP A 93 10.39 -0.28 7.97
C ASP A 93 9.66 -1.09 9.06
N ASP A 94 8.81 -0.45 9.87
CA ASP A 94 8.05 -1.08 10.96
C ASP A 94 6.58 -1.34 10.59
N LEU A 95 6.17 -0.95 9.38
CA LEU A 95 4.78 -1.10 8.90
C LEU A 95 4.65 -2.29 7.94
N ASP A 96 3.61 -3.09 8.15
CA ASP A 96 3.29 -4.24 7.29
C ASP A 96 1.97 -3.98 6.54
N PHE A 97 1.99 -4.20 5.22
CA PHE A 97 0.82 -4.16 4.33
C PHE A 97 0.24 -5.56 4.17
N ASN A 98 -0.76 -5.87 4.99
CA ASN A 98 -1.35 -7.19 5.02
C ASN A 98 -2.37 -7.34 3.89
N ILE A 99 -2.28 -8.44 3.14
CA ILE A 99 -3.25 -8.85 2.13
C ILE A 99 -3.70 -10.28 2.45
N ASN A 100 -5.01 -10.55 2.34
CA ASN A 100 -5.50 -11.92 2.45
C ASN A 100 -6.78 -12.15 1.63
N PHE A 101 -6.70 -13.08 0.69
CA PHE A 101 -7.78 -13.67 -0.08
C PHE A 101 -7.97 -15.12 0.36
N ASN A 102 -9.14 -15.47 0.89
CA ASN A 102 -9.50 -16.85 1.21
C ASN A 102 -9.92 -17.61 -0.05
N LEU A 103 -8.98 -17.77 -0.99
CA LEU A 103 -9.13 -18.38 -2.31
C LEU A 103 -8.04 -19.43 -2.52
N THR A 104 -8.20 -20.26 -3.54
CA THR A 104 -7.24 -21.30 -3.94
C THR A 104 -6.85 -21.16 -5.42
N ASN A 105 -6.80 -19.92 -5.90
CA ASN A 105 -6.36 -19.52 -7.23
C ASN A 105 -5.17 -18.56 -7.10
N ASP A 106 -4.73 -17.97 -8.20
CA ASP A 106 -3.58 -17.05 -8.26
C ASP A 106 -3.61 -15.90 -7.22
N PHE A 107 -4.79 -15.52 -6.71
CA PHE A 107 -4.89 -14.49 -5.65
C PHE A 107 -4.34 -14.96 -4.30
N GLN A 108 -4.19 -16.26 -4.06
CA GLN A 108 -3.59 -16.78 -2.84
C GLN A 108 -2.11 -16.40 -2.75
N ASP A 109 -1.44 -16.17 -3.88
CA ASP A 109 -0.02 -15.83 -3.95
C ASP A 109 0.22 -14.36 -3.56
N LEU A 110 -0.85 -13.55 -3.45
CA LEU A 110 -0.78 -12.19 -2.90
C LEU A 110 -0.88 -12.16 -1.37
N ASN A 111 -1.21 -13.29 -0.73
CA ASN A 111 -1.49 -13.33 0.70
C ASN A 111 -0.20 -13.26 1.51
N ASP A 112 0.06 -12.11 2.13
CA ASP A 112 1.23 -11.93 2.98
C ASP A 112 1.11 -10.72 3.92
N ASP A 113 2.05 -10.59 4.85
CA ASP A 113 2.34 -9.40 5.64
C ASP A 113 3.48 -8.57 5.04
N TRP A 114 3.27 -8.10 3.81
CA TRP A 114 4.27 -7.40 3.00
C TRP A 114 4.95 -6.20 3.69
N ASP A 115 6.28 -6.12 3.60
CA ASP A 115 7.04 -4.93 3.97
C ASP A 115 6.95 -3.84 2.90
N PHE A 116 6.93 -2.57 3.30
CA PHE A 116 7.00 -1.46 2.35
C PHE A 116 8.43 -1.21 1.85
N ILE A 117 8.62 -1.21 0.53
CA ILE A 117 9.80 -0.59 -0.10
C ILE A 117 9.58 0.92 -0.26
N SER A 118 8.41 1.30 -0.78
CA SER A 118 8.04 2.68 -1.01
C SER A 118 6.52 2.86 -1.12
N GLN A 119 6.03 4.06 -0.80
CA GLN A 119 4.63 4.42 -1.03
C GLN A 119 4.48 5.88 -1.43
N SER A 120 3.46 6.12 -2.25
CA SER A 120 3.00 7.43 -2.66
C SER A 120 1.50 7.39 -2.96
N ALA A 121 0.91 8.54 -3.29
CA ALA A 121 -0.50 8.61 -3.69
C ALA A 121 -0.84 7.85 -4.99
N THR A 122 0.17 7.41 -5.76
CA THR A 122 -0.01 6.79 -7.09
C THR A 122 0.74 5.47 -7.30
N LYS A 123 1.64 5.09 -6.39
CA LYS A 123 2.46 3.87 -6.49
C LYS A 123 2.77 3.32 -5.11
N ILE A 124 2.67 2.00 -4.96
CA ILE A 124 3.03 1.26 -3.74
C ILE A 124 3.95 0.13 -4.19
N GLU A 125 5.13 0.02 -3.57
CA GLU A 125 6.12 -1.02 -3.81
C GLU A 125 6.35 -1.78 -2.51
N LEU A 126 6.21 -3.10 -2.59
CA LEU A 126 6.19 -4.03 -1.46
C LEU A 126 7.20 -5.15 -1.68
N ILE A 127 7.70 -5.71 -0.58
CA ILE A 127 8.62 -6.87 -0.55
C ILE A 127 8.20 -7.86 0.53
N ASP A 128 8.34 -9.16 0.25
CA ASP A 128 8.40 -10.18 1.29
C ASP A 128 9.76 -10.89 1.22
N ILE A 129 10.37 -11.08 2.38
CA ILE A 129 11.59 -11.88 2.54
C ILE A 129 11.26 -13.06 3.44
N SER A 130 10.61 -14.07 2.86
CA SER A 130 10.31 -15.31 3.56
C SER A 130 11.55 -15.96 4.20
N GLY A 131 11.40 -16.36 5.46
CA GLY A 131 12.48 -16.99 6.22
C GLY A 131 12.90 -18.36 5.66
N GLY A 132 14.19 -18.69 5.75
CA GLY A 132 14.72 -20.02 5.38
C GLY A 132 15.18 -20.11 3.92
N ASN A 133 14.60 -21.06 3.16
CA ASN A 133 14.84 -21.24 1.72
C ASN A 133 13.75 -20.60 0.85
N GLY A 134 12.84 -19.82 1.45
CA GLY A 134 11.85 -19.05 0.72
C GLY A 134 12.53 -17.95 -0.10
N GLY A 135 11.96 -17.62 -1.25
CA GLY A 135 12.50 -16.60 -2.13
C GLY A 135 12.31 -15.19 -1.58
N THR A 136 12.49 -14.22 -2.45
CA THR A 136 12.10 -12.84 -2.17
C THR A 136 11.08 -12.44 -3.20
N ASP A 137 9.96 -11.93 -2.72
CA ASP A 137 8.83 -11.59 -3.55
C ASP A 137 8.69 -10.08 -3.63
N TYR A 138 8.23 -9.58 -4.77
CA TYR A 138 8.06 -8.15 -5.02
C TYR A 138 6.69 -7.89 -5.60
N LEU A 139 5.96 -6.94 -5.03
CA LEU A 139 4.63 -6.57 -5.47
C LEU A 139 4.53 -5.06 -5.67
N THR A 140 4.09 -4.63 -6.85
CA THR A 140 3.92 -3.22 -7.18
C THR A 140 2.50 -2.91 -7.64
N PHE A 141 1.82 -2.05 -6.88
CA PHE A 141 0.55 -1.45 -7.29
C PHE A 141 0.77 -0.06 -7.91
N GLU A 142 0.06 0.22 -8.99
CA GLU A 142 -0.04 1.56 -9.58
C GLU A 142 -1.50 1.98 -9.70
N LYS A 143 -1.77 3.26 -9.46
CA LYS A 143 -3.12 3.83 -9.56
C LYS A 143 -3.56 3.88 -11.03
N ASN A 144 -4.83 3.61 -11.28
CA ASN A 144 -5.45 3.69 -12.62
C ASN A 144 -5.72 5.13 -13.07
#